data_AF-A0A4Q3II18-F1
#
_entry.id   AF-A0A4Q3II18-F1
#
_cell.length_a   1.000
_cell.length_b   1.000
_cell.length_c   1.000
_cell.angle_alpha   90.00
_cell.angle_beta   90.00
_cell.angle_gamma   90.00
#
_symmetry.space_group_name_H-M   'P 1'
#
loop_
_entity.id
_entity.type
_entity.pdbx_description
1 polymer ?
#
loop_
_entity_poly.entity_id
_entity_poly.type
_entity_poly.pdbx_seq_one_letter_code
_entity_poly.pdbx_strand_id
1 'polypeptide(L)'
;MVDASTLAALAKQAAETLAPNGASPLLLLCEHAGAEIPAPWAGLGLDPVYLGTHYAYDPGAGLVTRHLSNTLDAAAVLSRYSRIFLDYNRFRDDWDYIRPDLGGIPV
;
A
#
# COMPACT_ATOMS: atom_id res chain seq x y z
N MET A 1 2.16 8.27 -21.54
CA MET A 1 1.16 7.21 -21.28
C MET A 1 1.90 5.96 -20.89
N VAL A 2 1.56 5.35 -19.74
CA VAL A 2 2.14 4.07 -19.32
C VAL A 2 1.59 2.98 -20.23
N ASP A 3 2.45 2.17 -20.83
CA ASP A 3 2.00 1.07 -21.68
C ASP A 3 1.42 -0.09 -20.85
N ALA A 4 0.67 -0.98 -21.50
CA ALA A 4 -0.02 -2.07 -20.82
C ALA A 4 0.91 -3.05 -20.09
N SER A 5 2.12 -3.27 -20.62
CA SER A 5 3.08 -4.17 -19.98
C SER A 5 3.66 -3.57 -18.70
N THR A 6 3.98 -2.26 -18.74
CA THR A 6 4.40 -1.52 -17.54
C THR A 6 3.28 -1.47 -16.50
N LEU A 7 2.03 -1.24 -16.91
CA LEU A 7 0.89 -1.25 -15.99
C LEU A 7 0.72 -2.61 -15.30
N ALA A 8 0.79 -3.71 -16.05
CA ALA A 8 0.70 -5.05 -15.49
C ALA A 8 1.84 -5.36 -14.51
N ALA A 9 3.07 -4.92 -14.82
CA ALA A 9 4.21 -5.06 -13.94
C ALA A 9 4.03 -4.29 -12.62
N LEU A 10 3.56 -3.03 -12.69
CA LEU A 10 3.27 -2.22 -11.50
C LEU A 10 2.14 -2.81 -10.67
N ALA A 11 1.07 -3.33 -11.30
CA ALA A 11 -0.02 -3.99 -10.60
C ALA A 11 0.44 -5.25 -9.87
N LYS A 12 1.30 -6.06 -10.48
CA LYS A 12 1.90 -7.24 -9.82
C LYS A 12 2.76 -6.87 -8.61
N GLN A 13 3.39 -5.69 -8.63
CA GLN A 13 4.20 -5.18 -7.53
C GLN A 13 3.38 -4.44 -6.46
N ALA A 14 2.06 -4.29 -6.62
CA ALA A 14 1.23 -3.50 -5.73
C ALA A 14 1.15 -4.06 -4.30
N ALA A 15 1.44 -5.34 -4.12
CA ALA A 15 1.45 -5.99 -2.82
C ALA A 15 2.60 -7.00 -2.70
N GLU A 16 3.06 -7.17 -1.48
CA GLU A 16 3.96 -8.24 -1.06
C GLU A 16 3.12 -9.39 -0.48
N THR A 17 3.43 -10.63 -0.88
CA THR A 17 2.83 -11.84 -0.31
C THR A 17 3.87 -12.62 0.48
N LEU A 18 3.54 -12.98 1.72
CA LEU A 18 4.39 -13.72 2.63
C LEU A 18 3.76 -15.05 3.01
N ALA A 19 4.60 -16.06 3.25
CA ALA A 19 4.21 -17.40 3.67
C ALA A 19 2.93 -17.92 2.95
N PRO A 20 2.86 -17.91 1.60
CA PRO A 20 1.64 -18.29 0.88
C PRO A 20 1.19 -19.74 1.13
N ASN A 21 2.07 -20.57 1.70
CA ASN A 21 1.83 -21.96 2.07
C ASN A 21 1.98 -22.19 3.59
N GLY A 22 1.87 -21.13 4.40
CA GLY A 22 1.98 -21.23 5.86
C GLY A 22 0.90 -22.14 6.46
N ALA A 23 1.22 -22.84 7.55
CA ALA A 23 0.32 -23.81 8.16
C ALA A 23 -0.83 -23.18 8.97
N SER A 24 -0.73 -21.90 9.31
CA SER A 24 -1.76 -21.21 10.08
C SER A 24 -3.08 -21.07 9.30
N PRO A 25 -4.24 -21.16 9.96
CA PRO A 25 -5.53 -20.85 9.33
C PRO A 25 -5.76 -19.34 9.16
N LEU A 26 -4.85 -18.49 9.63
CA LEU A 26 -5.00 -17.03 9.59
C LEU A 26 -4.46 -16.46 8.28
N LEU A 27 -5.19 -15.46 7.74
CA LEU A 27 -4.71 -14.56 6.69
C LEU A 27 -4.57 -13.16 7.28
N LEU A 28 -3.35 -12.62 7.22
CA LEU A 28 -3.07 -11.27 7.68
C LEU A 28 -3.11 -10.29 6.51
N LEU A 29 -3.85 -9.19 6.64
CA LEU A 29 -3.91 -8.12 5.65
C LEU A 29 -3.35 -6.84 6.26
N CYS A 30 -2.55 -6.10 5.48
CA CYS A 30 -2.08 -4.77 5.87
C CYS A 30 -2.15 -3.83 4.67
N GLU A 31 -3.28 -3.12 4.56
CA GLU A 31 -3.63 -2.26 3.43
C GLU A 31 -2.83 -0.96 3.38
N HIS A 32 -2.26 -0.55 4.52
CA HIS A 32 -1.47 0.69 4.66
C HIS A 32 -0.03 0.39 5.09
N ALA A 33 0.56 -0.68 4.57
CA ALA A 33 1.93 -1.09 4.92
C ALA A 33 3.01 -0.29 4.18
N GLY A 34 2.73 0.11 2.94
CA GLY A 34 3.70 0.75 2.05
C GLY A 34 3.42 2.23 1.84
N ALA A 35 4.48 3.00 1.61
CA ALA A 35 4.43 4.45 1.37
C ALA A 35 4.80 4.83 -0.08
N GLU A 36 5.03 3.85 -0.95
CA GLU A 36 5.55 4.12 -2.29
C GLU A 36 4.48 4.70 -3.22
N ILE A 37 4.87 5.67 -4.05
CA ILE A 37 4.11 6.10 -5.21
C ILE A 37 4.77 5.46 -6.45
N PRO A 38 4.02 4.74 -7.31
CA PRO A 38 4.60 4.14 -8.51
C PRO A 38 5.28 5.19 -9.39
N ALA A 39 6.45 4.86 -9.94
CA ALA A 39 7.33 5.81 -10.64
C ALA A 39 6.63 6.71 -11.70
N PRO A 40 5.67 6.21 -12.52
CA PRO A 40 5.00 7.06 -13.51
C PRO A 40 4.18 8.23 -12.93
N TRP A 41 3.84 8.18 -11.63
CA TRP A 41 3.08 9.23 -10.94
C TRP A 41 3.96 10.24 -10.21
N ALA A 42 5.30 10.08 -10.25
CA ALA A 42 6.27 11.09 -9.80
C ALA A 42 5.96 11.72 -8.42
N GLY A 43 5.56 10.90 -7.45
CA GLY A 43 5.23 11.39 -6.10
C GLY A 43 3.96 12.25 -6.01
N LEU A 44 3.10 12.24 -7.04
CA LEU A 44 1.87 13.03 -7.14
C LEU A 44 2.10 14.55 -7.03
N GLY A 45 3.33 15.03 -7.26
CA GLY A 45 3.66 16.44 -7.07
C GLY A 45 3.69 16.89 -5.60
N LEU A 46 3.59 15.95 -4.65
CA LEU A 46 3.67 16.22 -3.22
C LEU A 46 5.12 16.47 -2.79
N ASP A 47 5.27 17.26 -1.72
CA ASP A 47 6.54 17.33 -1.00
C ASP A 47 6.88 15.93 -0.43
N PRO A 48 8.08 15.39 -0.69
CA PRO A 48 8.50 14.08 -0.18
C PRO A 48 8.37 13.93 1.33
N VAL A 49 8.35 15.02 2.10
CA VAL A 49 8.14 14.98 3.55
C VAL A 49 6.83 14.25 3.91
N TYR A 50 5.76 14.42 3.12
CA TYR A 50 4.46 13.80 3.41
C TYR A 50 4.49 12.28 3.24
N LEU A 51 5.30 11.78 2.30
CA LEU A 51 5.45 10.34 2.06
C LEU A 51 6.10 9.59 3.23
N GLY A 52 6.80 10.30 4.11
CA GLY A 52 7.38 9.76 5.35
C GLY A 52 6.42 9.74 6.54
N THR A 53 5.19 10.22 6.41
CA THR A 53 4.24 10.41 7.53
C THR A 53 3.05 9.47 7.49
N HIS A 54 2.21 9.53 8.52
CA HIS A 54 0.97 8.76 8.62
C HIS A 54 -0.07 9.11 7.53
N TYR A 55 0.14 10.17 6.75
CA TYR A 55 -0.69 10.44 5.58
C TYR A 55 -0.53 9.36 4.50
N ALA A 56 0.70 8.84 4.33
CA ALA A 56 1.02 7.92 3.24
C ALA A 56 0.80 6.44 3.57
N TYR A 57 0.94 6.07 4.83
CA TYR A 57 0.90 4.68 5.31
C TYR A 57 0.71 4.68 6.82
N ASP A 58 0.57 3.50 7.43
CA ASP A 58 0.49 3.35 8.89
C ASP A 58 1.88 2.96 9.43
N PRO A 59 2.62 3.87 10.09
CA PRO A 59 3.98 3.60 10.54
C PRO A 59 4.04 2.41 11.50
N GLY A 60 4.87 1.42 11.15
CA GLY A 60 5.05 0.20 11.95
C GLY A 60 4.05 -0.92 11.66
N ALA A 61 2.90 -0.65 11.02
CA ALA A 61 1.90 -1.68 10.75
C ALA A 61 2.47 -2.83 9.91
N GLY A 62 3.18 -2.52 8.82
CA GLY A 62 3.83 -3.53 8.01
C GLY A 62 4.95 -4.29 8.74
N LEU A 63 5.62 -3.69 9.73
CA LEU A 63 6.63 -4.40 10.53
C LEU A 63 5.97 -5.41 11.47
N VAL A 64 4.89 -5.00 12.14
CA VAL A 64 4.09 -5.88 13.00
C VAL A 64 3.49 -7.03 12.21
N THR A 65 2.88 -6.76 11.04
CA THR A 65 2.30 -7.82 10.19
C THR A 65 3.34 -8.82 9.72
N ARG A 66 4.54 -8.38 9.31
CA ARG A 66 5.65 -9.30 8.96
C ARG A 66 6.07 -10.16 10.14
N HIS A 67 6.21 -9.57 11.32
CA HIS A 67 6.56 -10.30 12.53
C HIS A 67 5.50 -11.33 12.92
N LEU A 68 4.22 -10.98 12.84
CA LEU A 68 3.10 -11.88 13.10
C LEU A 68 3.03 -13.01 12.07
N SER A 69 3.19 -12.71 10.78
CA SER A 69 3.23 -13.72 9.71
C SER A 69 4.29 -14.78 9.99
N ASN A 70 5.51 -14.35 10.32
CA ASN A 70 6.59 -15.25 10.67
C ASN A 70 6.33 -16.04 11.96
N THR A 71 5.81 -15.39 13.01
CA THR A 71 5.61 -16.01 14.33
C THR A 71 4.47 -17.04 14.32
N LEU A 72 3.43 -16.77 13.54
CA LEU A 72 2.24 -17.62 13.47
C LEU A 72 2.31 -18.63 12.32
N ASP A 73 3.33 -18.57 11.46
CA ASP A 73 3.38 -19.26 10.17
C ASP A 73 2.11 -19.01 9.33
N ALA A 74 1.72 -17.74 9.26
CA ALA A 74 0.48 -17.29 8.63
C ALA A 74 0.75 -16.55 7.32
N ALA A 75 -0.07 -16.84 6.31
CA ALA A 75 -0.04 -16.09 5.07
C ALA A 75 -0.35 -14.61 5.33
N ALA A 76 0.36 -13.72 4.63
CA ALA A 76 0.11 -12.29 4.73
C ALA A 76 0.17 -11.60 3.38
N VAL A 77 -0.66 -10.58 3.21
CA VAL A 77 -0.64 -9.67 2.06
C VAL A 77 -0.53 -8.24 2.57
N LEU A 78 0.52 -7.55 2.12
CA LEU A 78 0.83 -6.19 2.54
C LEU A 78 0.86 -5.30 1.31
N SER A 79 0.19 -4.15 1.35
CA SER A 79 0.30 -3.17 0.27
C SER A 79 1.72 -2.62 0.17
N ARG A 80 2.17 -2.37 -1.06
CA ARG A 80 3.45 -1.70 -1.33
C ARG A 80 3.26 -0.22 -1.61
N TYR A 81 2.13 0.15 -2.21
CA TYR A 81 1.82 1.54 -2.55
C TYR A 81 1.09 2.27 -1.42
N SER A 82 1.36 3.57 -1.36
CA SER A 82 0.77 4.52 -0.41
C SER A 82 -0.74 4.62 -0.58
N ARG A 83 -1.44 4.80 0.55
CA ARG A 83 -2.88 5.07 0.56
C ARG A 83 -3.27 6.40 -0.09
N ILE A 84 -2.30 7.30 -0.28
CA ILE A 84 -2.50 8.56 -1.01
C ILE A 84 -2.68 8.27 -2.51
N PHE A 85 -1.95 7.29 -3.04
CA PHE A 85 -2.09 6.86 -4.42
C PHE A 85 -3.39 6.08 -4.63
N LEU A 86 -3.63 5.09 -3.78
CA LEU A 86 -4.81 4.24 -3.81
C LEU A 86 -5.07 3.68 -2.42
N ASP A 87 -6.19 4.02 -1.81
CA ASP A 87 -6.55 3.46 -0.51
C ASP A 87 -7.24 2.09 -0.70
N TYR A 88 -6.51 1.00 -0.43
CA TYR A 88 -7.02 -0.37 -0.56
C TYR A 88 -8.17 -0.70 0.39
N ASN A 89 -8.39 0.13 1.43
CA ASN A 89 -9.44 -0.04 2.43
C ASN A 89 -10.62 0.92 2.19
N ARG A 90 -10.92 1.17 0.91
CA ARG A 90 -12.04 2.00 0.44
C ARG A 90 -12.73 1.35 -0.74
N PHE A 91 -14.04 1.56 -0.82
CA PHE A 91 -14.79 1.22 -2.02
C PHE A 91 -14.44 2.20 -3.14
N ARG A 92 -14.54 1.73 -4.38
CA ARG A 92 -14.17 2.52 -5.57
C ARG A 92 -14.89 3.87 -5.66
N ASP A 93 -16.11 3.94 -5.16
CA ASP A 93 -16.96 5.12 -5.23
C ASP A 93 -16.83 6.01 -3.97
N ASP A 94 -16.02 5.61 -2.99
CA ASP A 94 -15.68 6.46 -1.86
C ASP A 94 -14.79 7.62 -2.35
N TRP A 95 -15.07 8.82 -1.84
CA TRP A 95 -14.36 10.04 -2.24
C TRP A 95 -12.86 10.00 -1.96
N ASP A 96 -12.42 9.18 -0.98
CA ASP A 96 -11.02 9.03 -0.59
C ASP A 96 -10.38 7.72 -1.07
N TYR A 97 -11.01 7.00 -2.01
CA TYR A 97 -10.39 5.86 -2.72
C TYR A 97 -9.12 6.28 -3.47
N ILE A 98 -9.18 7.42 -4.15
CA ILE A 98 -8.05 8.18 -4.67
C ILE A 98 -8.14 9.54 -3.99
N ARG A 99 -7.23 9.81 -3.04
CA ARG A 99 -7.35 11.00 -2.18
C ARG A 99 -7.13 12.28 -3.00
N PRO A 100 -8.04 13.27 -2.92
CA PRO A 100 -7.86 14.56 -3.56
C PRO A 100 -7.00 15.54 -2.74
N ASP A 101 -6.92 15.35 -1.41
CA ASP A 101 -6.13 16.20 -0.52
C ASP A 101 -5.64 15.48 0.74
N LEU A 102 -4.66 16.09 1.41
CA LEU A 102 -4.06 15.67 2.69
C LEU A 102 -4.29 16.72 3.78
N GLY A 103 -5.56 16.98 4.14
CA GLY A 103 -5.88 17.99 5.15
C GLY A 103 -5.70 19.41 4.62
N GLY A 104 -6.15 19.65 3.38
CA GLY A 104 -6.07 20.94 2.69
C GLY A 104 -4.87 21.12 1.77
N ILE A 105 -3.99 20.11 1.67
CA ILE A 105 -2.89 20.07 0.69
C ILE A 105 -3.35 19.23 -0.51
N PRO A 106 -3.50 19.80 -1.71
CA PRO A 106 -3.91 19.04 -2.88
C PRO A 106 -2.90 17.94 -3.26
N VAL A 107 -3.44 16.80 -3.70
CA VAL A 107 -2.71 15.65 -4.27
C VAL A 107 -2.82 15.68 -5.80
#